data_AF-A0A2I0J9U6-F1
#
_entry.id   AF-A0A2I0J9U6-F1
#
_cell.length_a   1.000
_cell.length_b   1.000
_cell.length_c   1.000
_cell.angle_alpha   90.00
_cell.angle_beta   90.00
_cell.angle_gamma   90.00
#
_symmetry.space_group_name_H-M   'P 1'
#
loop_
_entity.id
_entity.type
_entity.pdbx_description
1 polymer ?
#
loop_
_entity_poly.entity_id
_entity_poly.type
_entity_poly.pdbx_seq_one_letter_code
_entity_poly.pdbx_strand_id
1 'polypeptide(L)'
;MGLDTLSGGNTSHGYYTPNGRKVSGASIFFESLPYKVNSQTGYIDYDKLEERALDFRPKILICGGSSYPREWDYARFRQIADKCGAVLLCDMAQTSGLIAAKV
;
A
#
# COMPACT_ATOMS: atom_id res chain seq x y z
N MET A 1 -1.70 -1.55 6.46
CA MET A 1 -0.50 -1.80 5.64
C MET A 1 -0.70 -1.12 4.30
N GLY A 2 0.15 -0.15 3.95
CA GLY A 2 0.09 0.61 2.70
C GLY A 2 1.45 0.68 2.01
N LEU A 3 1.51 1.31 0.83
CA LEU A 3 2.76 1.51 0.10
C LEU A 3 3.67 2.46 0.89
N ASP A 4 4.96 2.13 0.99
CA ASP A 4 5.97 3.01 1.58
C ASP A 4 5.99 4.37 0.87
N THR A 5 6.05 5.46 1.63
CA THR A 5 6.03 6.83 1.08
C THR A 5 7.18 7.06 0.11
N LEU A 6 8.37 6.52 0.40
CA LEU A 6 9.53 6.59 -0.49
C LEU A 6 9.38 5.72 -1.75
N SER A 7 8.46 4.76 -1.73
CA SER A 7 8.08 3.93 -2.87
C SER A 7 6.90 4.50 -3.67
N GLY A 8 6.37 5.67 -3.28
CA GLY A 8 5.26 6.35 -3.95
C GLY A 8 3.92 6.32 -3.23
N GLY A 9 3.86 5.81 -1.99
CA GLY A 9 2.65 5.82 -1.15
C GLY A 9 2.28 7.20 -0.60
N ASN A 10 1.09 7.34 -0.03
CA ASN A 10 0.67 8.58 0.62
C ASN A 10 1.05 8.59 2.11
N THR A 11 1.36 9.76 2.66
CA THR A 11 1.63 9.94 4.11
C THR A 11 0.51 9.38 4.99
N SER A 12 -0.76 9.51 4.57
CA SER A 12 -1.92 9.00 5.30
C SER A 12 -1.97 7.47 5.40
N HIS A 13 -1.18 6.74 4.62
CA HIS A 13 -1.16 5.28 4.58
C HIS A 13 -0.28 4.66 5.69
N GLY A 14 0.01 5.44 6.73
CA GLY A 14 0.75 4.98 7.92
C GLY A 14 2.25 5.23 7.85
N TYR A 15 2.67 6.41 7.37
CA TYR A 15 4.08 6.76 7.25
C TYR A 15 4.76 6.96 8.62
N TYR A 16 5.93 6.34 8.75
CA TYR A 16 6.93 6.59 9.79
C TYR A 16 8.31 6.59 9.12
N THR A 17 9.26 7.32 9.69
CA THR A 17 10.61 7.41 9.14
C THR A 17 11.39 6.11 9.34
N PRO A 18 12.47 5.84 8.58
CA PRO A 18 13.27 4.61 8.72
C PRO A 18 13.85 4.38 10.13
N ASN A 19 14.07 5.43 10.91
CA ASN A 19 14.50 5.36 12.31
C ASN A 19 13.33 5.20 13.32
N GLY A 20 12.11 4.94 12.85
CA GLY A 20 10.96 4.58 13.67
C GLY A 20 10.12 5.76 14.19
N ARG A 21 10.43 7.02 13.82
CA ARG A 21 9.60 8.16 14.23
C ARG A 21 8.27 8.12 13.47
N LYS A 22 7.16 7.95 14.19
CA LYS A 22 5.79 8.02 13.67
C LYS A 22 5.49 9.46 13.21
N VAL A 23 5.06 9.62 11.95
CA VAL A 23 4.83 10.95 11.31
C VAL A 23 3.35 11.19 11.03
N SER A 24 2.67 10.20 10.47
CA SER A 24 1.25 10.31 10.14
C SER A 24 0.35 9.98 11.35
N GLY A 25 -0.84 10.56 11.41
CA GLY A 25 -1.85 10.14 12.39
C GLY A 25 -2.14 8.63 12.31
N ALA A 26 -2.15 8.08 11.09
CA ALA A 26 -2.34 6.65 10.87
C ALA A 26 -1.26 5.78 11.54
N SER A 27 0.01 6.18 11.53
CA SER A 27 1.08 5.44 12.22
C SER A 27 1.15 5.70 13.72
N ILE A 28 0.58 6.82 14.20
CA ILE A 28 0.45 7.13 15.63
C ILE A 28 -0.64 6.28 16.27
N PHE A 29 -1.85 6.27 15.69
CA PHE A 29 -3.02 5.60 16.27
C PHE A 29 -3.13 4.13 15.87
N PHE A 30 -2.50 3.72 14.77
CA PHE A 30 -2.52 2.33 14.30
C PHE A 30 -1.10 1.82 14.05
N GLU A 31 -0.96 0.50 14.12
CA GLU A 31 0.28 -0.16 13.74
C GLU A 31 0.37 -0.33 12.23
N SER A 32 1.44 0.19 11.66
CA SER A 32 1.68 0.20 10.21
C SER A 32 2.94 -0.58 9.89
N LEU A 33 2.87 -1.40 8.84
CA LEU A 33 4.03 -2.03 8.22
C LEU A 33 3.89 -1.82 6.71
N PRO A 34 4.82 -1.10 6.05
CA PRO A 34 4.69 -0.77 4.64
C PRO A 34 5.22 -1.89 3.73
N TYR A 35 4.59 -2.04 2.56
CA TYR A 35 5.15 -2.78 1.44
C TYR A 35 5.88 -1.82 0.50
N LYS A 36 6.73 -2.35 -0.39
CA LYS A 36 7.66 -1.55 -1.21
C LYS A 36 7.62 -1.96 -2.67
N VAL A 37 8.16 -1.09 -3.51
CA VAL A 37 8.54 -1.46 -4.88
C VAL A 37 9.84 -2.26 -4.88
N ASN A 38 10.04 -3.05 -5.91
CA ASN A 38 11.33 -3.61 -6.27
C ASN A 38 12.24 -2.46 -6.73
N SER A 39 13.42 -2.33 -6.10
CA SER A 39 14.34 -1.22 -6.33
C SER A 39 14.98 -1.18 -7.72
N GLN A 40 14.95 -2.31 -8.45
CA GLN A 40 15.52 -2.40 -9.80
C GLN A 40 14.47 -2.07 -10.87
N THR A 41 13.23 -2.57 -10.69
CA THR A 41 12.19 -2.44 -11.71
C THR A 41 11.23 -1.28 -11.46
N GLY A 42 11.15 -0.80 -10.21
CA GLY A 42 10.19 0.22 -9.78
C GLY A 42 8.75 -0.28 -9.69
N TYR A 43 8.48 -1.58 -9.90
CA TYR A 43 7.15 -2.16 -9.72
C TYR A 43 6.92 -2.62 -8.28
N ILE A 44 5.67 -2.63 -7.80
CA ILE A 44 5.33 -3.21 -6.50
C ILE A 44 5.82 -4.66 -6.46
N ASP A 45 6.53 -5.01 -5.38
CA ASP A 45 7.00 -6.38 -5.14
C ASP A 45 5.86 -7.17 -4.47
N TYR A 46 4.97 -7.72 -5.30
CA TYR A 46 3.75 -8.40 -4.84
C TYR A 46 4.03 -9.67 -4.03
N ASP A 47 5.14 -10.35 -4.30
CA ASP A 47 5.50 -11.57 -3.60
C ASP A 47 5.98 -11.24 -2.18
N LYS A 48 6.83 -10.22 -2.02
CA LYS A 48 7.19 -9.71 -0.69
C LYS A 48 6.03 -9.05 0.04
N LEU A 49 5.11 -8.43 -0.69
CA LEU A 49 3.87 -7.92 -0.11
C LEU A 49 3.06 -9.08 0.48
N GLU A 50 2.88 -10.18 -0.27
CA GLU A 50 2.16 -11.35 0.22
C GLU A 50 2.83 -11.95 1.45
N GLU A 51 4.13 -12.22 1.38
CA GLU A 51 4.94 -12.74 2.50
C GLU A 51 4.72 -11.90 3.77
N ARG A 52 4.94 -10.57 3.67
CA ARG A 52 4.76 -9.65 4.79
C ARG A 52 3.33 -9.58 5.30
N ALA A 53 2.34 -9.65 4.41
CA ALA A 53 0.93 -9.58 4.81
C ALA A 53 0.50 -10.83 5.59
N LEU A 54 1.03 -12.01 5.24
CA LEU A 54 0.76 -13.25 5.96
C LEU A 54 1.40 -13.27 7.35
N ASP A 55 2.58 -12.67 7.50
CA ASP A 55 3.27 -12.55 8.79
C ASP A 55 2.65 -11.46 9.67
N PHE A 56 2.43 -10.27 9.11
CA PHE A 56 1.94 -9.11 9.86
C PHE A 56 0.43 -9.15 10.14
N ARG A 57 -0.33 -9.90 9.32
CA ARG A 57 -1.81 -10.02 9.42
C ARG A 57 -2.52 -8.66 9.52
N PRO A 58 -2.35 -7.77 8.53
CA PRO A 58 -2.97 -6.45 8.58
C PRO A 58 -4.50 -6.57 8.61
N LYS A 59 -5.16 -5.73 9.41
CA LYS A 59 -6.64 -5.60 9.34
C LYS A 59 -7.11 -4.85 8.10
N ILE A 60 -6.28 -3.95 7.59
CA ILE A 60 -6.52 -3.19 6.37
C ILE A 60 -5.26 -3.23 5.49
N LEU A 61 -5.42 -3.69 4.26
CA LEU A 61 -4.45 -3.58 3.18
C LEU A 61 -4.89 -2.44 2.27
N ILE A 62 -4.01 -1.46 2.05
CA ILE A 62 -4.29 -0.27 1.25
C ILE A 62 -3.55 -0.41 -0.07
N CYS A 63 -4.24 -0.28 -1.20
CA CYS A 63 -3.65 -0.03 -2.52
C CYS A 63 -4.00 1.39 -2.98
N GLY A 64 -3.17 2.00 -3.83
CA GLY A 64 -3.23 3.43 -4.13
C GLY A 64 -2.03 4.19 -3.59
N GLY A 65 -1.69 5.32 -4.20
CA GLY A 65 -0.48 6.06 -3.88
C GLY A 65 -0.39 7.39 -4.63
N SER A 66 0.50 8.26 -4.15
CA SER A 66 0.64 9.61 -4.65
C SER A 66 1.59 9.74 -5.84
N SER A 67 2.60 8.86 -5.93
CA SER A 67 3.71 9.02 -6.88
C SER A 67 4.14 7.69 -7.50
N TYR A 68 3.19 6.76 -7.64
CA TYR A 68 3.40 5.48 -8.32
C TYR A 68 2.91 5.60 -9.78
N PRO A 69 3.80 5.51 -10.79
CA PRO A 69 3.46 5.84 -12.18
C PRO A 69 2.92 4.65 -13.00
N ARG A 70 2.52 3.56 -12.35
CA ARG A 70 2.03 2.33 -13.00
C ARG A 70 0.61 2.02 -12.53
N GLU A 71 -0.08 1.22 -13.32
CA GLU A 71 -1.36 0.62 -12.91
C GLU A 71 -1.16 -0.38 -11.77
N TRP A 72 -2.26 -0.61 -11.04
CA TRP A 72 -2.30 -1.49 -9.88
C TRP A 72 -2.89 -2.85 -10.27
N ASP A 73 -2.27 -3.93 -9.81
CA ASP A 73 -2.85 -5.28 -9.93
C ASP A 73 -3.85 -5.50 -8.79
N TYR A 74 -5.05 -4.92 -8.95
CA TYR A 74 -6.13 -5.02 -7.95
C TYR A 74 -6.53 -6.47 -7.67
N ALA A 75 -6.42 -7.37 -8.65
CA ALA A 75 -6.73 -8.79 -8.48
C ALA A 75 -5.72 -9.46 -7.55
N ARG A 76 -4.42 -9.18 -7.72
CA ARG A 76 -3.36 -9.67 -6.82
C ARG A 76 -3.53 -9.13 -5.42
N PHE A 77 -3.85 -7.84 -5.25
CA PHE A 77 -4.17 -7.25 -3.96
C PHE A 77 -5.36 -7.93 -3.28
N ARG A 78 -6.44 -8.21 -4.03
CA ARG A 78 -7.62 -8.93 -3.53
C ARG A 78 -7.24 -10.31 -3.01
N GLN A 79 -6.51 -11.10 -3.80
CA GLN A 79 -6.06 -12.43 -3.37
C GLN A 79 -5.27 -12.40 -2.07
N ILE A 80 -4.35 -11.43 -1.91
CA ILE A 80 -3.53 -11.29 -0.70
C ILE A 80 -4.39 -10.89 0.50
N ALA A 81 -5.29 -9.92 0.33
CA ALA A 81 -6.21 -9.47 1.38
C ALA A 81 -7.10 -10.63 1.87
N ASP A 82 -7.64 -11.44 0.95
CA ASP A 82 -8.49 -12.58 1.31
C ASP A 82 -7.69 -13.66 2.06
N LYS A 83 -6.43 -13.93 1.66
CA LYS A 83 -5.55 -14.89 2.36
C LYS A 83 -5.24 -14.50 3.80
N CYS A 84 -5.05 -13.20 4.07
CA CYS A 84 -4.75 -12.71 5.42
C CYS A 84 -5.98 -12.26 6.22
N GLY A 85 -7.16 -12.21 5.59
CA GLY A 85 -8.42 -11.78 6.20
C GLY A 85 -8.52 -10.25 6.39
N ALA A 86 -7.88 -9.47 5.52
CA ALA A 86 -7.85 -8.02 5.58
C ALA A 86 -8.99 -7.37 4.77
N VAL A 87 -9.45 -6.21 5.22
CA VAL A 87 -10.18 -5.29 4.34
C VAL A 87 -9.20 -4.75 3.31
N LEU A 88 -9.54 -4.84 2.03
CA LEU A 88 -8.81 -4.14 0.97
C LEU A 88 -9.44 -2.77 0.73
N LEU A 89 -8.65 -1.71 0.90
CA LEU A 89 -9.03 -0.33 0.66
C LEU A 89 -8.25 0.19 -0.54
N CYS A 90 -8.94 0.78 -1.52
CA CYS A 90 -8.30 1.49 -2.63
C CYS A 90 -8.41 3.01 -2.42
N ASP A 91 -7.27 3.67 -2.27
CA ASP A 91 -7.15 5.12 -2.31
C ASP A 91 -6.81 5.56 -3.74
N MET A 92 -7.86 5.85 -4.50
CA MET A 92 -7.76 6.25 -5.91
C MET A 92 -7.69 7.77 -6.11
N ALA A 93 -7.28 8.56 -5.11
CA ALA A 93 -7.33 10.02 -5.19
C ALA A 93 -6.72 10.59 -6.49
N GLN A 94 -5.51 10.15 -6.85
CA GLN A 94 -4.77 10.62 -8.03
C GLN A 94 -5.34 10.13 -9.36
N THR A 95 -5.94 8.93 -9.41
CA THR A 95 -6.44 8.31 -10.64
C THR A 95 -7.96 8.31 -10.76
N SER A 96 -8.66 8.92 -9.80
CA SER A 96 -10.13 8.94 -9.72
C SER A 96 -10.81 9.42 -11.01
N GLY A 97 -10.27 10.46 -11.65
CA GLY A 97 -10.78 10.98 -12.93
C GLY A 97 -10.60 9.99 -14.09
N LEU A 98 -9.46 9.29 -14.15
CA LEU A 98 -9.19 8.27 -15.18
C LEU A 98 -10.14 7.07 -15.01
N ILE A 99 -10.30 6.60 -13.78
CA ILE A 99 -11.23 5.53 -13.43
C ILE A 99 -12.67 5.90 -13.80
N ALA A 100 -13.10 7.13 -13.47
CA ALA A 100 -14.45 7.60 -13.80
C ALA A 100 -14.68 7.66 -15.32
N ALA A 101 -13.67 8.07 -16.08
CA ALA A 101 -13.70 8.14 -17.53
C ALA A 101 -13.51 6.77 -18.23
N LYS A 102 -13.08 5.74 -17.48
CA LYS A 102 -12.75 4.39 -17.99
C LYS A 102 -11.63 4.42 -19.05
N VAL A 103 -10.59 5.20 -18.79
CA VAL A 103 -9.41 5.38 -19.67
C VAL A 103 -8.10 5.20 -18.92
#